data_AF-A0A319EED8-F1
#
_entry.id   AF-A0A319EED8-F1
#
_cell.length_a   1.000
_cell.length_b   1.000
_cell.length_c   1.000
_cell.angle_alpha   90.00
_cell.angle_beta   90.00
_cell.angle_gamma   90.00
#
_symmetry.space_group_name_H-M   'P 1'
#
loop_
_entity.id
_entity.type
_entity.pdbx_description
1 polymer ?
#
loop_
_entity_poly.entity_id
_entity_poly.type
_entity_poly.pdbx_seq_one_letter_code
_entity_poly.pdbx_strand_id
1 'polypeptide(L)'
;LHLPSRKQLPAHDILEFFRGAGTDTELTILCYGLRFHITVSAKNFQNDSETTAQYLALLRKLDSEDYAGEESDEASVEGDPMENICFWIAFKCQSANLSPAILKLEIPSVEASRVKLLLQDETDRDLPRRPKKVSVGSGAIRFFKPTYCSEQADREILALIHIRSRGLSDVVRTPALHELVKGQGDHTSTHISGILLEYIEHHSTLADIDMDATPWHIRKKWTEQLQSMMRRLHAAGIIWGDAKPDNILVDTNNDLCIIDFGGGVTEGWVDADKAESREGDLQALSRMIDLLVETDNSTGLAV
;
A
#
# COMPACT_ATOMS: atom_id res chain seq x y z
N LEU A 1 20.80 -6.95 -21.74
CA LEU A 1 20.32 -6.74 -20.36
C LEU A 1 20.59 -8.03 -19.59
N HIS A 2 21.27 -8.00 -18.45
CA HIS A 2 21.28 -9.14 -17.54
C HIS A 2 20.03 -9.06 -16.67
N LEU A 3 19.00 -9.84 -17.04
CA LEU A 3 17.79 -9.95 -16.22
C LEU A 3 18.10 -10.78 -14.97
N PRO A 4 17.46 -10.47 -13.83
CA PRO A 4 17.55 -11.29 -12.62
C PRO A 4 17.11 -12.74 -12.89
N SER A 5 17.58 -13.68 -12.07
CA SER A 5 17.23 -15.09 -12.27
C SER A 5 15.74 -15.34 -11.99
N ARG A 6 15.06 -16.14 -12.83
CA ARG A 6 13.67 -16.57 -12.62
C ARG A 6 13.39 -17.17 -11.24
N LYS A 7 14.40 -17.73 -10.59
CA LYS A 7 14.32 -18.30 -9.23
C LYS A 7 14.11 -17.26 -8.12
N GLN A 8 14.22 -15.97 -8.43
CA GLN A 8 14.03 -14.88 -7.45
C GLN A 8 12.56 -14.46 -7.31
N LEU A 9 11.72 -14.72 -8.32
CA LEU A 9 10.28 -14.49 -8.20
C LEU A 9 9.57 -15.67 -7.55
N PRO A 10 8.48 -15.43 -6.80
CA PRO A 10 7.58 -16.50 -6.42
C PRO A 10 6.94 -17.15 -7.64
N ALA A 11 6.42 -18.37 -7.47
CA ALA A 11 5.66 -19.03 -8.52
C ALA A 11 4.50 -18.14 -8.96
N HIS A 12 4.48 -17.80 -10.24
CA HIS A 12 3.45 -16.98 -10.85
C HIS A 12 3.21 -17.44 -12.28
N ASP A 13 1.97 -17.32 -12.72
CA ASP A 13 1.57 -17.53 -14.11
C ASP A 13 1.25 -16.17 -14.72
N ILE A 14 1.84 -15.88 -15.88
CA ILE A 14 1.42 -14.74 -16.70
C ILE A 14 0.12 -15.16 -17.39
N LEU A 15 -0.98 -14.49 -17.05
CA LEU A 15 -2.29 -14.80 -17.61
C LEU A 15 -2.54 -14.00 -18.88
N GLU A 16 -2.21 -12.71 -18.85
CA GLU A 16 -2.41 -11.79 -19.97
C GLU A 16 -1.31 -10.73 -19.96
N PHE A 17 -0.89 -10.30 -21.14
CA PHE A 17 -0.07 -9.11 -21.31
C PHE A 17 -0.55 -8.33 -22.52
N PHE A 18 -0.60 -7.00 -22.39
CA PHE A 18 -0.94 -6.10 -23.48
C PHE A 18 0.13 -5.03 -23.65
N ARG A 19 0.53 -4.80 -24.91
CA ARG A 19 1.38 -3.68 -25.32
C ARG A 19 0.49 -2.55 -25.83
N GLY A 20 0.39 -1.48 -25.05
CA GLY A 20 -0.38 -0.28 -25.37
C GLY A 20 0.38 0.72 -26.26
N ALA A 21 -0.20 1.89 -26.50
CA ALA A 21 0.45 2.96 -27.25
C ALA A 21 1.63 3.57 -26.48
N GLY A 22 2.60 4.13 -27.20
CA GLY A 22 3.72 4.86 -26.59
C GLY A 22 4.57 3.97 -25.69
N THR A 23 4.52 4.16 -24.37
CA THR A 23 5.28 3.36 -23.39
C THR A 23 4.39 2.51 -22.49
N ASP A 24 3.10 2.40 -22.78
CA ASP A 24 2.16 1.72 -21.89
C ASP A 24 2.20 0.20 -22.11
N THR A 25 2.21 -0.55 -21.01
CA THR A 25 2.04 -2.01 -20.95
C THR A 25 1.10 -2.38 -19.82
N GLU A 26 0.38 -3.49 -19.99
CA GLU A 26 -0.49 -4.07 -18.98
C GLU A 26 -0.13 -5.54 -18.82
N LEU A 27 -0.07 -6.00 -17.57
CA LEU A 27 0.31 -7.35 -17.20
C LEU A 27 -0.68 -7.89 -16.16
N THR A 28 -1.31 -9.02 -16.47
CA THR A 28 -2.10 -9.79 -15.51
C THR A 28 -1.32 -11.03 -15.10
N ILE A 29 -1.00 -11.15 -13.81
CA ILE A 29 -0.36 -12.36 -13.25
C ILE A 29 -1.25 -13.04 -12.22
N LEU A 30 -1.22 -14.37 -12.17
CA LEU A 30 -1.69 -15.16 -11.04
C LEU A 30 -0.48 -15.52 -10.19
N CYS A 31 -0.40 -15.00 -8.97
CA CYS A 31 0.68 -15.33 -8.05
C CYS A 31 0.09 -15.68 -6.69
N TYR A 32 0.49 -16.83 -6.12
CA TYR A 32 -0.09 -17.37 -4.88
C TYR A 32 -1.63 -17.54 -4.90
N GLY A 33 -2.20 -17.82 -6.07
CA GLY A 33 -3.66 -17.92 -6.24
C GLY A 33 -4.39 -16.58 -6.25
N LEU A 34 -3.67 -15.45 -6.23
CA LEU A 34 -4.21 -14.10 -6.34
C LEU A 34 -3.91 -13.53 -7.72
N ARG A 35 -4.91 -12.91 -8.35
CA ARG A 35 -4.77 -12.25 -9.65
C ARG A 35 -4.42 -10.77 -9.46
N PHE A 36 -3.29 -10.35 -10.03
CA PHE A 36 -2.82 -8.97 -10.02
C PHE A 36 -2.90 -8.41 -11.44
N HIS A 37 -3.46 -7.21 -11.58
CA HIS A 37 -3.46 -6.42 -12.81
C HIS A 37 -2.51 -5.24 -12.62
N ILE A 38 -1.47 -5.17 -13.44
CA ILE A 38 -0.35 -4.24 -13.31
C ILE A 38 -0.27 -3.42 -14.59
N THR A 39 -0.34 -2.09 -14.49
CA THR A 39 -0.15 -1.18 -15.62
C THR A 39 1.16 -0.43 -15.44
N VAL A 40 1.98 -0.38 -16.48
CA VAL A 40 3.31 0.23 -16.45
C VAL A 40 3.50 1.16 -17.64
N SER A 41 4.00 2.35 -17.37
CA SER A 41 4.35 3.38 -18.35
C SER A 41 5.66 4.03 -17.96
N ALA A 42 6.43 4.53 -18.93
CA ALA A 42 7.65 5.29 -18.64
C ALA A 42 7.38 6.53 -17.77
N LYS A 43 6.14 7.05 -17.81
CA LYS A 43 5.69 8.16 -16.95
C LYS A 43 5.58 7.79 -15.47
N ASN A 44 5.47 6.50 -15.13
CA ASN A 44 5.34 6.04 -13.74
C ASN A 44 6.67 6.08 -12.97
N PHE A 45 7.82 6.10 -13.65
CA PHE A 45 9.15 6.00 -13.03
C PHE A 45 9.78 7.35 -12.68
N GLN A 46 9.01 8.27 -12.09
CA GLN A 46 9.44 9.65 -11.83
C GLN A 46 10.82 9.67 -11.15
N ASN A 47 11.81 10.30 -11.80
CA ASN A 47 13.20 10.45 -11.36
C ASN A 47 14.09 9.19 -11.30
N ASP A 48 13.65 8.03 -11.79
CA ASP A 48 14.49 6.83 -11.93
C ASP A 48 14.92 6.61 -13.39
N SER A 49 16.01 7.26 -13.77
CA SER A 49 16.54 7.22 -15.14
C SER A 49 17.07 5.84 -15.54
N GLU A 50 17.54 5.04 -14.58
CA GLU A 50 18.06 3.70 -14.83
C GLU A 50 16.92 2.71 -15.10
N THR A 51 15.90 2.67 -14.23
CA THR A 51 14.72 1.82 -14.41
C THR A 51 13.96 2.23 -15.68
N THR A 52 13.86 3.54 -15.97
CA THR A 52 13.29 4.04 -17.22
C THR A 52 14.06 3.52 -18.44
N ALA A 53 15.39 3.61 -18.43
CA ALA A 53 16.21 3.13 -19.54
C ALA A 53 16.10 1.61 -19.75
N GLN A 54 16.02 0.83 -18.67
CA GLN A 54 15.80 -0.62 -18.71
C GLN A 54 14.44 -0.95 -19.32
N TYR A 55 13.37 -0.30 -18.87
CA TYR A 55 12.02 -0.50 -19.39
C TYR A 55 11.92 -0.16 -20.88
N LEU A 56 12.44 1.00 -21.30
CA LEU A 56 12.47 1.41 -22.71
C LEU A 56 13.32 0.49 -23.59
N ALA A 57 14.35 -0.16 -23.03
CA ALA A 57 15.13 -1.16 -23.76
C ALA A 57 14.34 -2.46 -23.95
N LEU A 58 13.55 -2.89 -22.96
CA LEU A 58 12.66 -4.05 -23.08
C LEU A 58 11.53 -3.79 -24.09
N LEU A 59 10.91 -2.61 -24.07
CA LEU A 59 9.92 -2.22 -25.08
C LEU A 59 10.49 -2.25 -26.50
N ARG A 60 11.71 -1.73 -26.70
CA ARG A 60 12.38 -1.79 -28.01
C ARG A 60 12.64 -3.21 -28.51
N LYS A 61 12.89 -4.16 -27.60
CA LYS A 61 13.03 -5.58 -27.96
C LYS A 61 11.68 -6.20 -28.32
N LEU A 62 10.63 -5.85 -27.58
CA LEU A 62 9.27 -6.30 -27.86
C LEU A 62 8.74 -5.75 -29.20
N ASP A 63 9.07 -4.51 -29.52
CA ASP A 63 8.66 -3.83 -30.76
C ASP A 63 9.60 -4.18 -31.96
N SER A 64 10.58 -5.08 -31.79
CA SER A 64 11.54 -5.43 -32.84
C SER A 64 10.93 -6.34 -33.92
N GLU A 65 11.27 -6.12 -35.19
CA GLU A 65 10.74 -6.88 -36.33
C GLU A 65 11.13 -8.37 -36.31
N ASP A 66 12.16 -8.74 -35.56
CA ASP A 66 12.57 -10.12 -35.33
C ASP A 66 11.61 -10.87 -34.37
N TYR A 67 10.74 -10.15 -33.66
CA TYR A 67 9.67 -10.69 -32.83
C TYR A 67 8.37 -10.79 -33.65
N ALA A 68 8.37 -11.61 -34.70
CA ALA A 68 7.14 -12.06 -35.33
C ALA A 68 6.54 -13.14 -34.42
N GLY A 69 5.37 -12.89 -33.83
CA GLY A 69 4.68 -13.77 -32.87
C GLY A 69 4.18 -15.12 -33.43
N GLU A 70 4.94 -15.75 -34.32
CA GLU A 70 4.78 -17.14 -34.72
C GLU A 70 5.75 -17.99 -33.91
N GLU A 71 5.27 -19.13 -33.40
CA GLU A 71 6.03 -20.13 -32.64
C GLU A 71 7.29 -20.56 -33.41
N SER A 72 8.39 -19.83 -33.23
CA SER A 72 9.70 -20.31 -33.64
C SER A 72 10.26 -21.16 -32.51
N ASP A 73 10.34 -22.47 -32.75
CA ASP A 73 10.96 -23.47 -31.87
C ASP A 73 12.48 -23.28 -31.68
N GLU A 74 13.04 -22.14 -32.10
CA GLU A 74 14.45 -21.83 -31.88
C GLU A 74 14.61 -21.06 -30.57
N ALA A 75 15.12 -21.78 -29.56
CA ALA A 75 15.55 -21.21 -28.29
C ALA A 75 16.62 -20.13 -28.52
N SER A 76 16.19 -18.89 -28.66
CA SER A 76 17.07 -17.73 -28.69
C SER A 76 17.80 -17.63 -27.35
N VAL A 77 19.12 -17.41 -27.40
CA VAL A 77 19.98 -17.31 -26.21
C VAL A 77 19.57 -16.14 -25.30
N GLU A 78 18.78 -15.18 -25.80
CA GLU A 78 18.31 -14.01 -25.05
C GLU A 78 16.93 -14.17 -24.39
N GLY A 79 16.23 -15.30 -24.58
CA GLY A 79 14.90 -15.53 -24.01
C GLY A 79 13.80 -14.70 -24.66
N ASP A 80 12.55 -15.14 -24.53
CA ASP A 80 11.40 -14.51 -25.16
C ASP A 80 11.22 -13.04 -24.68
N PRO A 81 11.14 -12.04 -25.59
CA PRO A 81 11.00 -10.62 -25.23
C PRO A 81 9.77 -10.32 -24.38
N MET A 82 8.66 -11.03 -24.60
CA MET A 82 7.42 -10.89 -23.84
C MET A 82 7.59 -11.43 -22.42
N GLU A 83 8.11 -12.64 -22.27
CA GLU A 83 8.43 -13.22 -20.97
C GLU A 83 9.44 -12.35 -20.21
N ASN A 84 10.42 -11.78 -20.91
CA ASN A 84 11.45 -10.92 -20.33
C ASN A 84 10.87 -9.62 -19.77
N ILE A 85 9.97 -8.94 -20.48
CA ILE A 85 9.31 -7.73 -19.97
C ILE A 85 8.33 -8.06 -18.85
N CYS A 86 7.56 -9.15 -18.95
CA CYS A 86 6.66 -9.59 -17.90
C CYS A 86 7.42 -9.93 -16.61
N PHE A 87 8.53 -10.68 -16.74
CA PHE A 87 9.41 -11.01 -15.64
C PHE A 87 10.01 -9.76 -15.00
N TRP A 88 10.47 -8.80 -15.82
CA TRP A 88 11.03 -7.56 -15.31
C TRP A 88 9.98 -6.71 -14.56
N ILE A 89 8.75 -6.63 -15.07
CA ILE A 89 7.64 -5.95 -14.39
C ILE A 89 7.37 -6.62 -13.04
N ALA A 90 7.19 -7.94 -13.04
CA ALA A 90 6.95 -8.70 -11.81
C ALA A 90 8.09 -8.55 -10.79
N PHE A 91 9.35 -8.54 -11.26
CA PHE A 91 10.54 -8.36 -10.44
C PHE A 91 10.66 -6.94 -9.86
N LYS A 92 10.42 -5.91 -10.67
CA LYS A 92 10.45 -4.53 -10.18
C LYS A 92 9.30 -4.22 -9.21
N CYS A 93 8.21 -4.97 -9.30
CA CYS A 93 7.13 -4.95 -8.32
C CYS A 93 7.43 -5.82 -7.07
N GLN A 94 8.57 -6.51 -7.01
CA GLN A 94 8.91 -7.44 -5.94
C GLN A 94 9.71 -6.76 -4.82
N SER A 95 9.06 -6.65 -3.64
CA SER A 95 9.63 -6.41 -2.31
C SER A 95 10.41 -5.10 -2.08
N ALA A 96 10.16 -4.52 -0.91
CA ALA A 96 10.83 -3.33 -0.43
C ALA A 96 12.17 -3.68 0.25
N ASN A 97 13.20 -2.89 -0.06
CA ASN A 97 14.46 -2.88 0.66
C ASN A 97 14.44 -1.82 1.76
N LEU A 98 14.62 -2.23 3.00
CA LEU A 98 14.61 -1.32 4.14
C LEU A 98 15.89 -0.47 4.19
N SER A 99 15.76 0.83 4.50
CA SER A 99 16.95 1.67 4.68
C SER A 99 17.78 1.25 5.91
N PRO A 100 19.07 1.65 5.96
CA PRO A 100 19.91 1.45 7.14
C PRO A 100 19.34 2.06 8.43
N ALA A 101 18.46 3.06 8.34
CA ALA A 101 17.79 3.64 9.49
C ALA A 101 16.80 2.64 10.12
N ILE A 102 15.99 1.95 9.30
CA ILE A 102 15.05 0.94 9.78
C ILE A 102 15.78 -0.28 10.34
N LEU A 103 16.84 -0.72 9.67
CA LEU A 103 17.60 -1.91 10.09
C LEU A 103 18.20 -1.77 11.50
N LYS A 104 18.47 -0.54 11.95
CA LYS A 104 18.96 -0.23 13.31
C LYS A 104 17.87 -0.30 14.39
N LEU A 105 16.59 -0.33 14.01
CA LEU A 105 15.46 -0.32 14.95
C LEU A 105 15.16 -1.71 15.51
N GLU A 106 15.89 -2.75 15.09
CA GLU A 106 15.79 -4.14 15.57
C GLU A 106 14.35 -4.66 15.62
N ILE A 107 13.54 -4.30 14.62
CA ILE A 107 12.15 -4.71 14.53
C ILE A 107 12.11 -6.24 14.35
N PRO A 108 11.30 -6.97 15.15
CA PRO A 108 11.16 -8.40 14.99
C PRO A 108 10.73 -8.79 13.57
N SER A 109 11.19 -9.95 13.09
CA SER A 109 10.83 -10.43 11.75
C SER A 109 10.32 -11.85 11.78
N VAL A 110 9.47 -12.17 10.82
CA VAL A 110 8.84 -13.48 10.65
C VAL A 110 8.98 -13.96 9.20
N GLU A 111 9.19 -15.26 9.04
CA GLU A 111 9.17 -15.90 7.73
C GLU A 111 7.75 -15.85 7.14
N ALA A 112 7.63 -15.51 5.84
CA ALA A 112 6.34 -15.45 5.15
C ALA A 112 5.51 -16.75 5.28
N SER A 113 6.18 -17.91 5.33
CA SER A 113 5.54 -19.23 5.53
C SER A 113 4.82 -19.39 6.87
N ARG A 114 5.08 -18.52 7.84
CA ARG A 114 4.44 -18.50 9.17
C ARG A 114 3.26 -17.54 9.25
N VAL A 115 3.02 -16.75 8.20
CA VAL A 115 1.86 -15.87 8.08
C VAL A 115 0.75 -16.63 7.35
N LYS A 116 -0.34 -16.92 8.06
CA LYS A 116 -1.46 -17.71 7.51
C LYS A 116 -2.66 -16.82 7.28
N LEU A 117 -3.23 -16.90 6.08
CA LEU A 117 -4.47 -16.20 5.76
C LEU A 117 -5.62 -16.73 6.63
N LEU A 118 -6.43 -15.81 7.13
CA LEU A 118 -7.71 -16.15 7.73
C LEU A 118 -8.77 -15.87 6.67
N LEU A 119 -9.27 -16.94 6.05
CA LEU A 119 -10.40 -16.87 5.14
C LEU A 119 -11.64 -16.53 5.99
N GLN A 120 -12.22 -15.35 5.76
CA GLN A 120 -13.51 -15.00 6.32
C GLN A 120 -14.58 -15.61 5.41
N ASP A 121 -15.27 -16.62 5.94
CA ASP A 121 -16.38 -17.38 5.36
C ASP A 121 -16.11 -18.22 4.09
N GLU A 122 -16.45 -19.52 4.18
CA GLU A 122 -16.44 -20.48 3.06
C GLU A 122 -17.49 -20.19 1.97
N THR A 123 -18.31 -19.15 2.14
CA THR A 123 -19.30 -18.74 1.14
C THR A 123 -18.74 -17.82 0.08
N ASP A 124 -17.56 -17.22 0.30
CA ASP A 124 -16.88 -16.42 -0.71
C ASP A 124 -16.07 -17.36 -1.60
N ARG A 125 -16.63 -17.71 -2.77
CA ARG A 125 -15.95 -18.59 -3.76
C ARG A 125 -14.68 -17.94 -4.33
N ASP A 126 -14.47 -16.65 -4.06
CA ASP A 126 -13.30 -15.90 -4.42
C ASP A 126 -12.40 -15.74 -3.19
N LEU A 127 -11.15 -16.23 -3.27
CA LEU A 127 -10.13 -15.93 -2.27
C LEU A 127 -10.07 -14.40 -2.09
N PRO A 128 -9.98 -13.88 -0.84
CA PRO A 128 -9.98 -12.44 -0.61
C PRO A 128 -8.89 -11.79 -1.45
N ARG A 129 -9.29 -10.82 -2.30
CA ARG A 129 -8.44 -10.15 -3.31
C ARG A 129 -7.10 -9.64 -2.76
N ARG A 130 -7.01 -9.39 -1.44
CA ARG A 130 -5.76 -9.09 -0.73
C ARG A 130 -5.80 -9.70 0.68
N PRO A 131 -4.77 -10.47 1.09
CA PRO A 131 -4.50 -10.85 2.47
C PRO A 131 -4.50 -9.66 3.42
N LYS A 132 -5.60 -9.40 4.12
CA LYS A 132 -5.67 -8.30 5.10
C LYS A 132 -5.62 -8.82 6.52
N LYS A 133 -6.44 -9.80 6.88
CA LYS A 133 -6.47 -10.43 8.21
C LYS A 133 -5.71 -11.75 8.18
N VAL A 134 -4.66 -11.86 9.00
CA VAL A 134 -3.77 -13.03 9.05
C VAL A 134 -3.59 -13.52 10.48
N SER A 135 -3.24 -14.78 10.62
CA SER A 135 -2.73 -15.35 11.88
C SER A 135 -1.24 -15.63 11.78
N VAL A 136 -0.52 -15.36 12.87
CA VAL A 136 0.93 -15.56 12.95
C VAL A 136 1.26 -16.40 14.19
N GLY A 137 2.23 -17.30 14.05
CA GLY A 137 2.77 -18.09 15.17
C GLY A 137 1.70 -18.86 15.95
N SER A 138 1.49 -18.52 17.22
CA SER A 138 0.56 -19.16 18.16
C SER A 138 -0.92 -18.84 17.92
N GLY A 139 -1.27 -18.24 16.76
CA GLY A 139 -2.64 -17.83 16.43
C GLY A 139 -2.94 -16.35 16.68
N ALA A 140 -1.92 -15.51 16.86
CA ALA A 140 -2.12 -14.08 17.03
C ALA A 140 -2.65 -13.46 15.73
N ILE A 141 -3.72 -12.66 15.83
CA ILE A 141 -4.37 -12.01 14.69
C ILE A 141 -3.64 -10.70 14.36
N ARG A 142 -3.32 -10.49 13.09
CA ARG A 142 -2.61 -9.30 12.60
C ARG A 142 -3.24 -8.80 11.30
N PHE A 143 -2.98 -7.53 11.00
CA PHE A 143 -3.19 -6.99 9.67
C PHE A 143 -1.88 -7.13 8.86
N PHE A 144 -1.93 -7.80 7.72
CA PHE A 144 -0.79 -7.85 6.81
C PHE A 144 -0.91 -6.72 5.78
N LYS A 145 0.08 -5.82 5.78
CA LYS A 145 0.22 -4.79 4.75
C LYS A 145 1.38 -5.17 3.83
N PRO A 146 1.13 -5.51 2.56
CA PRO A 146 2.21 -5.79 1.62
C PRO A 146 3.00 -4.51 1.32
N THR A 147 4.31 -4.64 1.11
CA THR A 147 5.20 -3.52 0.82
C THR A 147 5.83 -3.70 -0.56
N TYR A 148 5.48 -2.80 -1.48
CA TYR A 148 5.98 -2.81 -2.87
C TYR A 148 6.99 -1.70 -3.15
N CYS A 149 7.02 -0.66 -2.31
CA CYS A 149 7.93 0.47 -2.43
C CYS A 149 8.68 0.68 -1.10
N SER A 150 10.01 0.73 -1.17
CA SER A 150 10.88 0.92 -0.01
C SER A 150 10.62 2.23 0.72
N GLU A 151 10.47 3.33 -0.02
CA GLU A 151 10.32 4.67 0.55
C GLU A 151 9.01 4.79 1.33
N GLN A 152 7.92 4.25 0.78
CA GLN A 152 6.62 4.22 1.44
C GLN A 152 6.64 3.31 2.68
N ALA A 153 7.27 2.13 2.57
CA ALA A 153 7.42 1.20 3.69
C ALA A 153 8.23 1.83 4.84
N ASP A 154 9.36 2.45 4.53
CA ASP A 154 10.22 3.12 5.50
C ASP A 154 9.48 4.28 6.17
N ARG A 155 8.78 5.11 5.40
CA ARG A 155 7.99 6.23 5.91
C ARG A 155 6.95 5.75 6.92
N GLU A 156 6.21 4.69 6.57
CA GLU A 156 5.18 4.15 7.44
C GLU A 156 5.76 3.52 8.72
N ILE A 157 6.81 2.71 8.60
CA ILE A 157 7.50 2.10 9.74
C ILE A 157 8.03 3.18 10.69
N LEU A 158 8.71 4.21 10.15
CA LEU A 158 9.24 5.31 10.95
C LEU A 158 8.13 6.10 11.63
N ALA A 159 7.03 6.41 10.95
CA ALA A 159 5.92 7.13 11.53
C ALA A 159 5.33 6.37 12.72
N LEU A 160 5.01 5.08 12.56
CA LEU A 160 4.45 4.24 13.62
C LEU A 160 5.42 4.10 14.82
N ILE A 161 6.72 3.93 14.55
CA ILE A 161 7.73 3.86 15.61
C ILE A 161 7.87 5.21 16.34
N HIS A 162 7.88 6.33 15.63
CA HIS A 162 7.98 7.66 16.22
C HIS A 162 6.75 8.03 17.06
N ILE A 163 5.55 7.64 16.64
CA ILE A 163 4.32 7.81 17.43
C ILE A 163 4.46 7.06 18.75
N ARG A 164 4.86 5.79 18.69
CA ARG A 164 5.05 4.94 19.88
C ARG A 164 6.16 5.46 20.80
N SER A 165 7.35 5.76 20.26
CA SER A 165 8.52 6.15 21.04
C SER A 165 8.36 7.51 21.73
N ARG A 166 7.48 8.37 21.22
CA ARG A 166 7.12 9.66 21.84
C ARG A 166 5.94 9.57 22.81
N GLY A 167 5.41 8.36 23.07
CA GLY A 167 4.28 8.16 23.97
C GLY A 167 2.99 8.81 23.47
N LEU A 168 2.81 8.91 22.15
CA LEU A 168 1.63 9.55 21.56
C LEU A 168 0.46 8.58 21.37
N SER A 169 0.66 7.29 21.61
CA SER A 169 -0.33 6.22 21.36
C SER A 169 -1.65 6.39 22.13
N ASP A 170 -1.65 7.11 23.25
CA ASP A 170 -2.88 7.39 24.01
C ASP A 170 -3.78 8.45 23.34
N VAL A 171 -3.21 9.25 22.42
CA VAL A 171 -3.92 10.37 21.78
C VAL A 171 -4.03 10.16 20.28
N VAL A 172 -2.96 9.71 19.62
CA VAL A 172 -2.93 9.40 18.20
C VAL A 172 -3.11 7.90 18.04
N ARG A 173 -4.35 7.49 17.79
CA ARG A 173 -4.68 6.08 17.57
C ARG A 173 -4.23 5.66 16.18
N THR A 174 -3.27 4.74 16.15
CA THR A 174 -2.77 4.08 14.94
C THR A 174 -2.52 2.60 15.25
N PRO A 175 -2.51 1.71 14.25
CA PRO A 175 -2.14 0.31 14.45
C PRO A 175 -0.72 0.18 15.02
N ALA A 176 -0.52 -0.71 15.99
CA ALA A 176 0.83 -1.04 16.45
C ALA A 176 1.61 -1.84 15.38
N LEU A 177 2.84 -1.42 15.07
CA LEU A 177 3.77 -2.23 14.28
C LEU A 177 4.34 -3.37 15.14
N HIS A 178 4.13 -4.61 14.69
CA HIS A 178 4.58 -5.82 15.39
C HIS A 178 5.83 -6.44 14.77
N GLU A 179 5.76 -6.83 13.50
CA GLU A 179 6.77 -7.66 12.86
C GLU A 179 6.94 -7.30 11.37
N LEU A 180 8.15 -7.50 10.85
CA LEU A 180 8.46 -7.45 9.43
C LEU A 180 8.29 -8.85 8.82
N VAL A 181 7.68 -8.96 7.64
CA VAL A 181 7.57 -10.23 6.92
C VAL A 181 8.69 -10.32 5.90
N LYS A 182 9.58 -11.30 6.06
CA LYS A 182 10.74 -11.47 5.16
C LYS A 182 10.31 -11.83 3.73
N GLY A 183 11.12 -11.42 2.75
CA GLY A 183 10.99 -11.90 1.37
C GLY A 183 11.27 -13.41 1.26
N GLN A 184 10.60 -14.10 0.35
CA GLN A 184 10.81 -15.53 0.15
C GLN A 184 12.23 -15.79 -0.41
N GLY A 185 13.02 -16.61 0.28
CA GLY A 185 14.37 -16.99 -0.16
C GLY A 185 15.48 -15.99 0.24
N ASP A 186 15.16 -14.91 0.95
CA ASP A 186 16.18 -14.00 1.48
C ASP A 186 16.61 -14.42 2.89
N HIS A 187 17.90 -14.69 3.07
CA HIS A 187 18.51 -14.91 4.38
C HIS A 187 19.02 -13.62 5.01
N THR A 188 19.02 -12.51 4.27
CA THR A 188 19.34 -11.17 4.76
C THR A 188 18.06 -10.51 5.28
N SER A 189 18.17 -9.71 6.33
CA SER A 189 17.02 -9.04 6.95
C SER A 189 16.57 -7.77 6.21
N THR A 190 17.05 -7.55 4.99
CA THR A 190 16.88 -6.27 4.29
C THR A 190 15.69 -6.25 3.34
N HIS A 191 15.32 -7.39 2.73
CA HIS A 191 14.13 -7.47 1.89
C HIS A 191 12.91 -7.94 2.67
N ILE A 192 11.84 -7.14 2.60
CA ILE A 192 10.55 -7.47 3.19
C ILE A 192 9.46 -7.60 2.13
N SER A 193 8.59 -8.58 2.32
CA SER A 193 7.35 -8.74 1.52
C SER A 193 6.19 -7.93 2.09
N GLY A 194 6.27 -7.55 3.37
CA GLY A 194 5.27 -6.70 4.02
C GLY A 194 5.57 -6.43 5.49
N ILE A 195 4.64 -5.74 6.14
CA ILE A 195 4.66 -5.47 7.59
C ILE A 195 3.39 -6.02 8.24
N LEU A 196 3.53 -6.46 9.49
CA LEU A 196 2.43 -6.93 10.33
C LEU A 196 2.06 -5.85 11.34
N LEU A 197 0.85 -5.33 11.18
CA LEU A 197 0.24 -4.34 12.03
C LEU A 197 -0.79 -4.98 12.95
N GLU A 198 -1.16 -4.27 14.01
CA GLU A 198 -2.34 -4.57 14.79
C GLU A 198 -3.57 -4.64 13.88
N TYR A 199 -4.36 -5.69 14.03
CA TYR A 199 -5.66 -5.74 13.36
C TYR A 199 -6.67 -4.98 14.21
N ILE A 200 -7.11 -3.82 13.71
CA ILE A 200 -8.15 -3.02 14.36
C ILE A 200 -9.50 -3.59 13.96
N GLU A 201 -10.28 -4.07 14.93
CA GLU A 201 -11.69 -4.42 14.70
C GLU A 201 -12.49 -3.13 14.45
N HIS A 202 -13.13 -3.04 13.29
CA HIS A 202 -13.77 -1.81 12.82
C HIS A 202 -15.07 -2.09 12.06
N HIS A 203 -15.92 -1.07 11.98
CA HIS A 203 -17.17 -1.12 11.22
C HIS A 203 -16.89 -0.89 9.74
N SER A 204 -16.17 0.19 9.43
CA SER A 204 -15.82 0.59 8.07
C SER A 204 -14.70 1.64 8.07
N THR A 205 -14.31 2.11 6.88
CA THR A 205 -13.55 3.35 6.75
C THR A 205 -14.46 4.56 6.93
N LEU A 206 -13.92 5.74 7.25
CA LEU A 206 -14.71 6.97 7.34
C LEU A 206 -15.33 7.35 5.97
N ALA A 207 -14.70 6.97 4.86
CA ALA A 207 -15.21 7.20 3.51
C ALA A 207 -16.53 6.46 3.23
N ASP A 208 -16.69 5.28 3.83
CA ASP A 208 -17.79 4.35 3.56
C ASP A 208 -18.94 4.46 4.59
N ILE A 209 -18.80 5.33 5.60
CA ILE A 209 -19.84 5.55 6.60
C ILE A 209 -20.96 6.42 6.00
N ASP A 210 -22.21 6.01 6.25
CA ASP A 210 -23.39 6.82 5.96
C ASP A 210 -23.45 8.04 6.91
N MET A 211 -23.01 9.20 6.42
CA MET A 211 -22.98 10.45 7.19
C MET A 211 -24.37 10.98 7.55
N ASP A 212 -25.38 10.70 6.73
CA ASP A 212 -26.76 11.14 6.95
C ASP A 212 -27.43 10.32 8.05
N ALA A 213 -27.14 9.02 8.10
CA ALA A 213 -27.60 8.13 9.17
C ALA A 213 -26.79 8.29 10.48
N THR A 214 -25.62 8.93 10.43
CA THR A 214 -24.76 9.07 11.60
C THR A 214 -25.19 10.24 12.50
N PRO A 215 -25.51 9.99 13.79
CA PRO A 215 -25.92 11.04 14.72
C PRO A 215 -24.88 12.15 14.86
N TRP A 216 -25.35 13.40 14.95
CA TRP A 216 -24.50 14.59 15.09
C TRP A 216 -23.43 14.45 16.20
N HIS A 217 -23.80 13.95 17.38
CA HIS A 217 -22.86 13.82 18.50
C HIS A 217 -21.70 12.86 18.21
N ILE A 218 -21.89 11.87 17.33
CA ILE A 218 -20.83 10.97 16.86
C ILE A 218 -19.94 11.69 15.85
N ARG A 219 -20.53 12.40 14.88
CA ARG A 219 -19.76 13.21 13.91
C ARG A 219 -18.92 14.28 14.61
N LYS A 220 -19.49 14.96 15.62
CA LYS A 220 -18.77 15.91 16.47
C LYS A 220 -17.60 15.27 17.22
N LYS A 221 -17.80 14.09 17.81
CA LYS A 221 -16.72 13.31 18.45
C LYS A 221 -15.59 13.02 17.46
N TRP A 222 -15.92 12.60 16.24
CA TRP A 222 -14.95 12.34 15.18
C TRP A 222 -14.18 13.60 14.77
N THR A 223 -14.86 14.75 14.64
CA THR A 223 -14.20 16.05 14.41
C THR A 223 -13.16 16.35 15.50
N GLU A 224 -13.54 16.23 16.77
CA GLU A 224 -12.65 16.49 17.91
C GLU A 224 -11.45 15.53 17.92
N GLN A 225 -11.68 14.24 17.62
CA GLN A 225 -10.63 13.24 17.49
C GLN A 225 -9.65 13.55 16.36
N LEU A 226 -10.14 13.81 15.14
CA LEU A 226 -9.28 14.14 13.99
C LEU A 226 -8.42 15.38 14.25
N GLN A 227 -9.03 16.45 14.77
CA GLN A 227 -8.31 17.67 15.12
C GLN A 227 -7.24 17.41 16.19
N SER A 228 -7.56 16.62 17.21
CA SER A 228 -6.62 16.27 18.28
C SER A 228 -5.45 15.43 17.75
N MET A 229 -5.74 14.37 16.99
CA MET A 229 -4.73 13.48 16.41
C MET A 229 -3.80 14.23 15.45
N MET A 230 -4.35 15.02 14.52
CA MET A 230 -3.56 15.78 13.55
C MET A 230 -2.64 16.79 14.24
N ARG A 231 -3.16 17.52 15.23
CA ARG A 231 -2.36 18.47 16.01
C ARG A 231 -1.19 17.80 16.71
N ARG A 232 -1.40 16.60 17.27
CA ARG A 232 -0.35 15.84 17.98
C ARG A 232 0.69 15.26 17.03
N LEU A 233 0.28 14.74 15.87
CA LEU A 233 1.18 14.30 14.81
C LEU A 233 2.11 15.45 14.38
N HIS A 234 1.53 16.59 14.00
CA HIS A 234 2.31 17.74 13.53
C HIS A 234 3.18 18.36 14.61
N ALA A 235 2.72 18.42 15.87
CA ALA A 235 3.53 18.89 16.99
C ALA A 235 4.76 18.00 17.24
N ALA A 236 4.67 16.71 16.90
CA ALA A 236 5.79 15.79 16.93
C ALA A 236 6.64 15.81 15.64
N GLY A 237 6.32 16.65 14.67
CA GLY A 237 7.00 16.70 13.37
C GLY A 237 6.73 15.47 12.49
N ILE A 238 5.60 14.78 12.71
CA ILE A 238 5.16 13.64 11.89
C ILE A 238 4.15 14.16 10.88
N ILE A 239 4.41 13.94 9.59
CA ILE A 239 3.49 14.25 8.48
C ILE A 239 2.77 12.95 8.11
N TRP A 240 1.45 12.99 8.02
CA TRP A 240 0.64 11.83 7.64
C TRP A 240 0.83 11.53 6.15
N GLY A 241 0.62 12.52 5.29
CA GLY A 241 1.06 12.52 3.90
C GLY A 241 0.09 11.95 2.88
N ASP A 242 -0.89 11.14 3.30
CA ASP A 242 -2.03 10.71 2.47
C ASP A 242 -3.32 10.82 3.28
N ALA A 243 -3.56 11.99 3.89
CA ALA A 243 -4.73 12.24 4.72
C ALA A 243 -6.01 12.24 3.87
N LYS A 244 -6.92 11.30 4.14
CA LYS A 244 -8.23 11.14 3.51
C LYS A 244 -9.14 10.21 4.34
N PRO A 245 -10.46 10.22 4.14
CA PRO A 245 -11.39 9.35 4.85
C PRO A 245 -11.13 7.85 4.67
N ASP A 246 -10.62 7.40 3.52
CA ASP A 246 -10.27 5.99 3.27
C ASP A 246 -9.19 5.48 4.23
N ASN A 247 -8.32 6.38 4.68
CA ASN A 247 -7.21 6.10 5.58
C ASN A 247 -7.59 6.31 7.06
N ILE A 248 -8.88 6.34 7.37
CA ILE A 248 -9.40 6.42 8.74
C ILE A 248 -10.34 5.25 8.96
N LEU A 249 -10.04 4.42 9.95
CA LEU A 249 -10.98 3.39 10.41
C LEU A 249 -11.89 3.96 11.49
N VAL A 250 -13.17 3.59 11.44
CA VAL A 250 -14.12 3.78 12.53
C VAL A 250 -14.24 2.46 13.28
N ASP A 251 -13.65 2.40 14.47
CA ASP A 251 -13.63 1.17 15.24
C ASP A 251 -15.00 0.80 15.82
N THR A 252 -15.07 -0.38 16.45
CA THR A 252 -16.32 -0.89 17.06
C THR A 252 -16.92 0.03 18.14
N ASN A 253 -16.15 0.94 18.74
CA ASN A 253 -16.58 1.92 19.74
C ASN A 253 -16.89 3.30 19.16
N ASN A 254 -16.95 3.43 17.82
CA ASN A 254 -17.05 4.72 17.12
C ASN A 254 -15.89 5.66 17.47
N ASP A 255 -14.70 5.12 17.70
CA ASP A 255 -13.47 5.90 17.83
C ASP A 255 -12.65 5.78 16.54
N LEU A 256 -12.07 6.89 16.12
CA LEU A 256 -11.25 6.92 14.92
C LEU A 256 -9.87 6.30 15.16
N CYS A 257 -9.33 5.67 14.12
CA CYS A 257 -7.95 5.21 14.05
C CYS A 257 -7.35 5.64 12.72
N ILE A 258 -6.25 6.38 12.76
CA ILE A 258 -5.50 6.79 11.56
C ILE A 258 -4.67 5.61 11.08
N ILE A 259 -4.80 5.29 9.80
CA ILE A 259 -4.00 4.27 9.12
C ILE A 259 -3.25 4.88 7.94
N ASP A 260 -2.31 4.12 7.40
CA ASP A 260 -1.53 4.43 6.20
C ASP A 260 -0.68 5.71 6.28
N PHE A 261 0.59 5.53 6.60
CA PHE A 261 1.61 6.59 6.59
C PHE A 261 2.58 6.44 5.41
N GLY A 262 2.22 5.65 4.39
CA GLY A 262 3.09 5.39 3.24
C GLY A 262 3.30 6.61 2.34
N GLY A 263 2.46 7.63 2.45
CA GLY A 263 2.42 8.75 1.50
C GLY A 263 1.61 8.40 0.26
N GLY A 264 1.59 9.32 -0.70
CA GLY A 264 0.75 9.24 -1.89
C GLY A 264 0.05 10.55 -2.22
N VAL A 265 -0.49 10.61 -3.44
CA VAL A 265 -1.33 11.72 -3.89
C VAL A 265 -2.68 11.14 -4.29
N THR A 266 -3.72 11.55 -3.57
CA THR A 266 -5.10 11.19 -3.87
C THR A 266 -5.85 12.42 -4.34
N GLU A 267 -6.30 12.41 -5.59
CA GLU A 267 -7.12 13.50 -6.13
C GLU A 267 -8.39 13.70 -5.28
N GLY A 268 -8.77 14.96 -5.08
CA GLY A 268 -9.97 15.35 -4.32
C GLY A 268 -9.72 15.75 -2.86
N TRP A 269 -8.68 15.23 -2.21
CA TRP A 269 -8.42 15.52 -0.78
C TRP A 269 -7.27 16.50 -0.52
N VAL A 270 -6.22 16.44 -1.34
CA VAL A 270 -5.05 17.32 -1.23
C VAL A 270 -4.68 17.83 -2.62
N ASP A 271 -4.40 19.13 -2.73
CA ASP A 271 -3.90 19.71 -3.97
C ASP A 271 -2.50 19.19 -4.28
N ALA A 272 -2.20 18.93 -5.56
CA ALA A 272 -0.96 18.26 -5.95
C ALA A 272 0.32 18.99 -5.50
N ASP A 273 0.29 20.31 -5.39
CA ASP A 273 1.40 21.15 -4.92
C ASP A 273 1.64 21.05 -3.39
N LYS A 274 0.69 20.48 -2.65
CA LYS A 274 0.73 20.28 -1.19
C LYS A 274 0.87 18.80 -0.81
N ALA A 275 1.05 17.92 -1.79
CA ALA A 275 1.22 16.48 -1.59
C ALA A 275 2.26 16.18 -0.49
N GLU A 276 1.95 15.18 0.33
CA GLU A 276 2.85 14.64 1.35
C GLU A 276 3.44 15.67 2.34
N SER A 277 2.74 16.80 2.55
CA SER A 277 3.21 17.91 3.36
C SER A 277 2.29 18.19 4.55
N ARG A 278 2.81 18.96 5.52
CA ARG A 278 2.01 19.46 6.65
C ARG A 278 0.81 20.30 6.18
N GLU A 279 0.99 21.08 5.13
CA GLU A 279 -0.07 21.92 4.55
C GLU A 279 -1.14 21.06 3.88
N GLY A 280 -0.74 20.00 3.19
CA GLY A 280 -1.64 19.01 2.61
C GLY A 280 -2.47 18.29 3.66
N ASP A 281 -1.84 17.84 4.76
CA ASP A 281 -2.53 17.23 5.90
C ASP A 281 -3.60 18.17 6.50
N LEU A 282 -3.29 19.46 6.64
CA LEU A 282 -4.24 20.46 7.17
C LEU A 282 -5.38 20.75 6.19
N GLN A 283 -5.09 20.75 4.89
CA GLN A 283 -6.11 20.89 3.85
C GLN A 283 -7.09 19.72 3.86
N ALA A 284 -6.58 18.49 3.89
CA ALA A 284 -7.40 17.30 4.02
C ALA A 284 -8.23 17.31 5.31
N LEU A 285 -7.63 17.70 6.44
CA LEU A 285 -8.35 17.86 7.71
C LEU A 285 -9.52 18.83 7.57
N SER A 286 -9.32 20.00 6.94
CA SER A 286 -10.40 20.97 6.73
C SER A 286 -11.55 20.35 5.94
N ARG A 287 -11.26 19.72 4.79
CA ARG A 287 -12.27 19.09 3.95
C ARG A 287 -13.03 17.96 4.66
N MET A 288 -12.34 17.17 5.48
CA MET A 288 -12.98 16.13 6.29
C MET A 288 -13.86 16.71 7.39
N ILE A 289 -13.48 17.84 8.00
CA ILE A 289 -14.32 18.51 8.99
C ILE A 289 -15.58 19.06 8.31
N ASP A 290 -15.45 19.67 7.14
CA ASP A 290 -16.60 20.17 6.36
C ASP A 290 -17.57 19.02 6.05
N LEU A 291 -17.06 17.87 5.58
CA LEU A 291 -17.86 16.65 5.36
C LEU A 291 -18.61 16.20 6.62
N LEU A 292 -17.96 16.25 7.79
CA LEU A 292 -18.57 15.85 9.07
C LEU A 292 -19.64 16.83 9.55
N VAL A 293 -19.57 18.10 9.12
CA VAL A 293 -20.45 19.18 9.57
C VAL A 293 -21.63 19.43 8.61
N GLU A 294 -21.42 19.33 7.30
CA GLU A 294 -22.37 19.80 6.27
C GLU A 294 -23.69 19.01 6.12
N THR A 295 -23.86 17.87 6.79
CA THR A 295 -25.09 17.06 6.67
C THR A 295 -26.27 17.50 7.54
N ASP A 296 -26.21 18.67 8.20
CA ASP A 296 -27.37 19.23 8.94
C ASP A 296 -28.18 20.28 8.15
N ASN A 297 -28.35 20.07 6.84
CA ASN A 297 -29.27 20.88 6.02
C ASN A 297 -30.73 20.38 6.06
N SER A 298 -31.09 19.55 7.04
CA SER A 298 -32.47 19.08 7.22
C SER A 298 -33.16 19.56 8.50
N THR A 299 -32.51 20.36 9.36
CA THR A 299 -33.22 21.14 10.36
C THR A 299 -32.85 22.62 10.29
N GLY A 300 -33.62 23.37 9.49
CA GLY A 300 -33.70 24.81 9.64
C GLY A 300 -34.25 25.16 11.02
N LEU A 301 -33.37 25.22 12.03
CA LEU A 301 -33.62 25.83 13.32
C LEU A 301 -32.31 26.47 13.79
N ALA A 302 -32.24 27.77 13.53
CA ALA A 302 -31.32 28.66 14.23
C ALA A 302 -31.60 28.60 15.73
N VAL A 303 -30.55 28.40 16.53
CA VAL A 303 -30.41 28.97 17.89
C VAL A 303 -28.96 29.39 18.09
#